data_AF-A0A2D8P5W1-F1
#
_entry.id   AF-A0A2D8P5W1-F1
#
_cell.length_a   1.000
_cell.length_b   1.000
_cell.length_c   1.000
_cell.angle_alpha   90.00
_cell.angle_beta   90.00
_cell.angle_gamma   90.00
#
_symmetry.space_group_name_H-M   'P 1'
#
loop_
_entity.id
_entity.type
_entity.pdbx_description
1 polymer ?
#
loop_
_entity_poly.entity_id
_entity_poly.type
_entity_poly.pdbx_seq_one_letter_code
_entity_poly.pdbx_strand_id
1 'polypeptide(L)' 'MMSRSREQDERTLHMIALRAAGKSCGEVAKLVGSASGNVSRVTNGVMDADAAYVGRDLSAEYWERRA' A
#
# COMPACT_ATOMS: atom_id res chain seq x y z
N MET A 1 -16.30 -14.43 -3.79
CA MET A 1 -15.11 -13.69 -4.24
C MET A 1 -15.63 -12.39 -4.87
N MET A 2 -15.56 -11.25 -4.17
CA MET A 2 -16.02 -9.99 -4.77
C MET A 2 -15.01 -9.56 -5.82
N SER A 3 -15.44 -9.50 -7.08
CA SER A 3 -14.65 -8.98 -8.19
C SER A 3 -14.26 -7.54 -7.86
N ARG A 4 -12.96 -7.23 -7.83
CA ARG A 4 -12.52 -5.84 -7.71
C ARG A 4 -12.97 -5.09 -8.96
N SER A 5 -13.54 -3.90 -8.77
CA SER A 5 -13.85 -3.05 -9.91
C SER A 5 -12.56 -2.42 -10.44
N ARG A 6 -12.49 -2.19 -11.75
CA ARG A 6 -11.39 -1.44 -12.38
C ARG A 6 -11.09 -0.12 -11.67
N GLU A 7 -12.14 0.57 -11.22
CA GLU A 7 -12.03 1.81 -10.44
C GLU A 7 -11.25 1.63 -9.12
N GLN A 8 -11.44 0.49 -8.44
CA GLN A 8 -10.69 0.19 -7.21
C GLN A 8 -9.20 -0.06 -7.49
N ASP A 9 -8.88 -0.69 -8.62
CA ASP A 9 -7.50 -0.92 -9.04
C ASP A 9 -6.82 0.41 -9.43
N GLU A 10 -7.49 1.25 -10.21
CA GLU A 10 -7.01 2.60 -10.58
C GLU A 10 -6.78 3.45 -9.32
N ARG A 11 -7.69 3.40 -8.35
CA ARG A 11 -7.52 4.08 -7.06
C ARG A 11 -6.33 3.54 -6.26
N THR A 12 -6.11 2.23 -6.29
CA THR A 12 -4.96 1.59 -5.63
C THR A 12 -3.64 2.04 -6.25
N LEU A 13 -3.55 2.01 -7.59
CA LEU A 13 -2.39 2.48 -8.34
C LEU A 13 -2.11 3.97 -8.06
N HIS A 14 -3.16 4.79 -8.00
CA HIS A 14 -3.01 6.21 -7.68
C HIS A 14 -2.46 6.44 -6.27
N MET A 15 -2.94 5.70 -5.26
CA MET A 15 -2.41 5.79 -3.88
C MET A 15 -0.93 5.37 -3.82
N ILE A 16 -0.54 4.33 -4.54
CA ILE A 16 0.86 3.86 -4.62
C ILE A 16 1.75 4.92 -5.26
N ALA A 17 1.32 5.49 -6.39
CA ALA A 17 2.08 6.53 -7.09
C ALA A 17 2.35 7.75 -6.19
N LEU A 18 1.34 8.18 -5.41
CA LEU A 18 1.51 9.29 -4.46
C LEU A 18 2.46 8.94 -3.31
N ARG A 19 2.42 7.70 -2.80
CA ARG A 19 3.38 7.22 -1.77
C ARG A 19 4.80 7.16 -2.32
N ALA A 20 4.97 6.69 -3.56
CA ALA A 20 6.26 6.64 -4.25
C ALA A 20 6.84 8.05 -4.49
N ALA A 21 5.97 9.05 -4.68
CA ALA A 21 6.34 10.47 -4.73
C ALA A 21 6.69 11.08 -3.36
N GLY A 22 6.75 10.28 -2.28
CA GLY A 22 7.17 10.72 -0.95
C GLY A 22 6.05 11.30 -0.08
N LYS A 23 4.78 11.28 -0.51
CA LYS A 23 3.67 11.78 0.31
C LYS A 23 3.36 10.83 1.47
N SER A 24 3.08 11.39 2.64
CA SER A 24 2.65 10.62 3.80
C SER A 24 1.25 10.03 3.61
N CYS A 25 0.91 8.99 4.37
CA CYS A 25 -0.45 8.40 4.35
C CYS A 25 -1.54 9.44 4.66
N GLY A 26 -1.25 10.42 5.51
CA GLY A 26 -2.18 11.49 5.87
C GLY A 26 -2.44 12.45 4.70
N GLU A 27 -1.40 12.81 3.95
CA GLU A 27 -1.53 13.66 2.76
C GLU A 27 -2.28 12.93 1.64
N VAL A 28 -1.92 11.67 1.38
CA VAL A 28 -2.60 10.84 0.38
C VAL A 28 -4.08 10.67 0.73
N ALA A 29 -4.39 10.36 2.00
CA ALA A 29 -5.76 10.22 2.48
C ALA A 29 -6.64 11.45 2.20
N LYS A 30 -6.09 12.66 2.39
CA LYS A 30 -6.77 13.92 2.05
C LYS A 30 -7.02 14.06 0.54
N LEU A 31 -6.03 13.71 -0.29
CA LEU A 31 -6.14 13.82 -1.75
C LEU A 31 -7.15 12.83 -2.33
N VAL A 32 -7.16 11.59 -1.85
CA VAL A 32 -8.02 10.53 -2.40
C VAL A 32 -9.37 10.41 -1.71
N GLY A 33 -9.67 11.23 -0.69
CA GLY A 33 -10.89 11.10 0.12
C GLY A 33 -11.00 9.72 0.79
N SER A 34 -9.98 9.33 1.55
CA SER A 34 -9.94 8.06 2.28
C SER A 34 -9.37 8.24 3.69
N ALA A 35 -9.46 7.20 4.53
CA ALA A 35 -8.80 7.19 5.83
C ALA A 35 -7.30 6.87 5.68
N SER A 36 -6.44 7.52 6.46
CA SER A 36 -4.98 7.28 6.46
C SER A 36 -4.61 5.84 6.75
N GLY A 37 -5.33 5.18 7.66
CA GLY A 37 -5.17 3.75 7.95
C GLY A 37 -5.49 2.86 6.75
N ASN A 38 -6.49 3.25 5.94
CA ASN A 38 -6.81 2.52 4.71
C ASN A 38 -5.71 2.67 3.66
N VAL A 39 -5.18 3.88 3.47
CA VAL A 39 -4.04 4.11 2.58
C VAL A 39 -2.85 3.26 3.00
N SER A 40 -2.47 3.30 4.28
CA SER A 40 -1.35 2.51 4.81
C SER A 40 -1.54 1.02 4.54
N ARG A 41 -2.70 0.47 4.90
CA ARG A 41 -3.03 -0.94 4.69
C ARG A 41 -2.94 -1.35 3.22
N VAL A 42 -3.50 -0.54 2.31
CA VAL A 42 -3.52 -0.87 0.88
C VAL A 42 -2.13 -0.81 0.28
N THR A 43 -1.40 0.29 0.48
CA THR A 43 -0.10 0.47 -0.16
C THR A 43 0.98 -0.42 0.44
N ASN A 44 0.94 -0.67 1.76
CA ASN A 44 1.87 -1.61 2.38
C ASN A 44 1.55 -3.05 1.94
N GLY A 45 0.26 -3.40 1.82
CA GLY A 45 -0.13 -4.72 1.31
C GLY A 45 0.37 -4.99 -0.12
N VAL A 46 0.41 -3.98 -0.98
CA VAL A 46 1.00 -4.13 -2.33
C VAL A 46 2.52 -4.24 -2.26
N MET A 47 3.18 -3.42 -1.44
CA MET A 47 4.62 -3.52 -1.21
C MET A 47 5.03 -4.91 -0.68
N ASP A 48 4.28 -5.45 0.28
CA ASP A 48 4.53 -6.78 0.85
C ASP A 48 4.29 -7.88 -0.20
N ALA A 49 3.26 -7.73 -1.05
CA ALA A 49 3.01 -8.66 -2.16
C ALA A 49 4.13 -8.65 -3.20
N ASP A 50 4.65 -7.47 -3.57
CA ASP A 50 5.79 -7.34 -4.49
C ASP A 50 7.06 -7.95 -3.88
N ALA A 51 7.30 -7.71 -2.58
CA ALA A 51 8.41 -8.29 -1.86
C ALA A 51 8.34 -9.82 -1.79
N ALA A 52 7.16 -10.39 -1.51
CA ALA A 52 6.94 -11.82 -1.57
C ALA A 52 7.15 -12.38 -2.99
N TYR A 53 6.69 -11.68 -4.03
CA TYR A 53 6.85 -12.10 -5.42
C TYR A 53 8.33 -12.22 -5.84
N VAL A 54 9.20 -11.35 -5.32
CA VAL A 54 10.66 -11.43 -5.57
C VAL A 54 11.40 -12.37 -4.60
N GLY A 55 10.68 -13.12 -3.76
CA GLY A 55 11.25 -14.13 -2.86
C GLY A 55 11.82 -13.61 -1.55
N ARG A 56 11.44 -12.40 -1.10
CA ARG A 56 11.85 -11.88 0.22
C ARG A 56 11.12 -12.58 1.36
N ASP A 57 11.84 -12.85 2.44
CA ASP A 57 11.24 -13.34 3.68
C ASP A 57 10.61 -12.18 4.46
N LEU A 58 9.30 -12.00 4.26
CA LEU A 58 8.52 -10.98 4.94
C LEU A 58 8.50 -11.16 6.47
N SER A 59 8.63 -12.40 6.96
CA SER A 59 8.65 -12.69 8.41
C SER A 59 9.94 -12.14 9.02
N ALA A 60 11.08 -12.41 8.38
CA ALA A 60 12.36 -11.85 8.80
C ALA A 60 12.36 -10.31 8.73
N GLU A 61 11.92 -9.73 7.62
CA GLU A 61 11.84 -8.26 7.46
C GLU A 61 10.90 -7.60 8.50
N TYR A 62 9.81 -8.27 8.91
CA TYR A 62 8.89 -7.77 9.93
C TYR A 62 9.57 -7.58 11.29
N TRP A 63 10.38 -8.55 11.71
CA TRP A 63 11.11 -8.48 12.97
C TRP A 63 12.23 -7.44 12.94
N GLU A 64 12.90 -7.27 11.80
CA GLU A 64 13.94 -6.26 11.61
C GLU A 64 13.38 -4.82 11.60
N ARG A 65 12.21 -4.57 10.99
CA ARG A 65 11.58 -3.22 10.96
C ARG A 65 11.05 -2.75 12.32
N ARG A 66 10.93 -3.64 13.31
CA ARG A 66 10.45 -3.35 14.66
C ARG A 66 11.56 -3.24 15.71
N ALA A 67 12.78 -3.63 15.37
CA ALA A 67 13.99 -3.46 16.19
C ALA A 67 14.54 -2.03 16.05
#